data_AF-A0AA43IKR0-F1
#
_entry.id   AF-A0AA43IKR0-F1
#
_cell.length_a   1.000
_cell.length_b   1.000
_cell.length_c   1.000
_cell.angle_alpha   90.00
_cell.angle_beta   90.00
_cell.angle_gamma   90.00
#
_symmetry.space_group_name_H-M   'P 1'
#
loop_
_entity.id
_entity.type
_entity.pdbx_description
1 polymer ?
#
loop_
_entity_poly.entity_id
_entity_poly.type
_entity_poly.pdbx_seq_one_letter_code
_entity_poly.pdbx_strand_id
1 'polypeptide(L)'
;MNTKQAYDAWSGQYDSNINRTRDLEGHALRKTLANISFEDCLELGCGTGKNTAWFVQKAKHVTAVDLSDEMLSIAKKKLTN
;
A
#
# COMPACT_ATOMS: atom_id res chain seq x y z
N MET A 1 -18.58 -13.05 7.20
CA MET A 1 -17.66 -11.94 6.88
C MET A 1 -16.87 -12.36 5.66
N ASN A 2 -16.94 -11.58 4.57
CA ASN A 2 -16.14 -11.83 3.37
C ASN A 2 -14.78 -11.10 3.45
N THR A 3 -13.89 -11.33 2.49
CA THR A 3 -12.55 -10.72 2.46
C THR A 3 -12.61 -9.19 2.52
N LYS A 4 -13.45 -8.56 1.70
CA LYS A 4 -13.61 -7.09 1.71
C LYS A 4 -13.98 -6.57 3.10
N GLN A 5 -15.00 -7.15 3.72
CA GLN A 5 -15.47 -6.76 5.06
C GLN A 5 -14.39 -6.96 6.14
N ALA A 6 -13.60 -8.03 6.04
CA ALA A 6 -12.51 -8.28 6.98
C ALA A 6 -11.42 -7.20 6.88
N TYR A 7 -11.05 -6.80 5.66
CA TYR A 7 -10.08 -5.73 5.45
C TYR A 7 -10.64 -4.35 5.79
N ASP A 8 -11.93 -4.09 5.52
CA ASP A 8 -12.61 -2.86 5.96
C ASP A 8 -12.50 -2.71 7.49
N ALA A 9 -12.78 -3.78 8.25
CA ALA A 9 -12.67 -3.79 9.71
C ALA A 9 -11.22 -3.69 10.22
N TRP A 10 -10.25 -4.23 9.48
CA TRP A 10 -8.85 -4.21 9.89
C TRP A 10 -8.15 -2.86 9.62
N SER A 11 -8.64 -2.09 8.65
CA SER A 11 -8.06 -0.83 8.17
C SER A 11 -7.62 0.13 9.28
N GLY A 12 -8.47 0.38 10.28
CA GLY A 12 -8.23 1.35 11.35
C GLY A 12 -7.07 1.02 12.30
N GLN A 13 -6.64 -0.24 12.35
CA GLN A 13 -5.47 -0.68 13.12
C GLN A 13 -4.36 -1.23 12.23
N TYR A 14 -4.52 -1.16 10.91
CA TYR A 14 -3.57 -1.78 9.98
C TYR A 14 -2.19 -1.20 10.22
N ASP A 15 -2.01 0.12 10.15
CA ASP A 15 -0.69 0.74 10.30
C ASP A 15 -0.08 0.63 11.71
N SER A 16 -0.92 0.62 12.76
CA SER A 16 -0.45 0.58 14.16
C SER A 16 -0.17 -0.83 14.66
N ASN A 17 -0.68 -1.86 13.99
CA ASN A 17 -0.42 -3.24 14.34
C ASN A 17 1.03 -3.61 13.99
N ILE A 18 1.77 -4.16 14.97
CA ILE A 18 3.12 -4.70 14.76
C ILE A 18 3.00 -6.00 13.97
N ASN A 19 3.34 -5.95 12.68
CA ASN A 19 3.27 -7.10 11.79
C ASN A 19 4.62 -7.33 11.11
N ARG A 20 5.44 -8.19 11.73
CA ARG A 20 6.82 -8.47 11.31
C ARG A 20 6.91 -8.89 9.84
N THR A 21 5.97 -9.68 9.35
CA THR A 21 5.96 -10.13 7.95
C THR A 21 5.65 -8.99 7.00
N ARG A 22 4.61 -8.19 7.30
CA ARG A 22 4.25 -7.01 6.50
C ARG A 22 5.39 -5.99 6.47
N ASP A 23 6.04 -5.76 7.60
CA ASP A 23 7.09 -4.76 7.70
C ASP A 23 8.34 -5.21 6.93
N LEU A 24 8.74 -6.49 7.08
CA LEU A 24 9.82 -7.09 6.31
C LEU A 24 9.55 -7.10 4.81
N GLU A 25 8.31 -7.39 4.39
CA GLU A 25 7.91 -7.34 2.97
C GLU A 25 8.18 -5.95 2.37
N GLY A 26 7.84 -4.86 3.09
CA GLY A 26 8.12 -3.50 2.61
C GLY A 26 9.62 -3.24 2.43
N HIS A 27 10.48 -3.78 3.30
CA HIS A 27 11.94 -3.68 3.13
C HIS A 27 12.43 -4.49 1.93
N ALA A 28 11.95 -5.72 1.78
CA ALA A 28 12.32 -6.59 0.66
C ALA A 28 11.91 -5.98 -0.68
N LEU A 29 10.69 -5.45 -0.79
CA LEU A 29 10.17 -4.76 -1.97
C LEU A 29 11.07 -3.60 -2.38
N ARG A 30 11.36 -2.68 -1.44
CA ARG A 30 12.21 -1.51 -1.72
C ARG A 30 13.62 -1.90 -2.14
N LYS A 31 14.19 -2.94 -1.55
CA LYS A 31 15.52 -3.44 -1.90
C LYS A 31 15.54 -4.06 -3.30
N THR A 32 14.56 -4.91 -3.60
CA THR A 32 14.47 -5.60 -4.89
C THR A 32 14.25 -4.64 -6.05
N LEU A 33 13.40 -3.62 -5.85
CA LEU A 33 13.03 -2.66 -6.89
C LEU A 33 13.94 -1.42 -6.93
N ALA A 34 14.92 -1.30 -6.03
CA ALA A 34 15.72 -0.08 -5.86
C ALA A 34 16.37 0.43 -7.16
N ASN A 35 16.89 -0.50 -7.97
CA ASN A 35 17.67 -0.24 -9.18
C ASN A 35 16.86 -0.43 -10.48
N ILE A 36 15.55 -0.65 -10.38
CA ILE A 36 14.67 -0.77 -11.54
C ILE A 36 14.04 0.59 -11.78
N SER A 37 14.22 1.13 -12.98
CA SER A 37 13.53 2.34 -13.43
C SER A 37 12.19 1.98 -14.07
N PHE A 38 11.14 2.66 -13.65
CA PHE A 38 9.79 2.50 -14.20
C PHE A 38 9.07 3.85 -14.15
N GLU A 39 8.26 4.13 -15.17
CA GLU A 39 7.48 5.36 -15.25
C GLU A 39 6.04 5.16 -14.77
N ASP A 40 5.44 4.03 -15.12
CA ASP A 40 4.08 3.65 -14.75
C ASP A 40 4.09 2.45 -13.80
N CYS A 41 3.35 2.54 -12.71
CA CYS A 41 3.23 1.49 -11.71
C CYS A 41 1.76 1.12 -11.49
N LEU A 42 1.44 -0.16 -11.59
CA LEU A 42 0.18 -0.74 -11.12
C LEU A 42 0.44 -1.50 -9.82
N GLU A 43 -0.14 -1.04 -8.72
CA GLU A 43 -0.07 -1.71 -7.42
C GLU A 43 -1.40 -2.40 -7.13
N LEU A 44 -1.37 -3.73 -6.99
CA LEU A 44 -2.52 -4.55 -6.65
C LEU A 44 -2.53 -4.86 -5.15
N GLY A 45 -3.59 -4.46 -4.44
CA GLY A 45 -3.69 -4.61 -3.00
C GLY A 45 -2.87 -3.56 -2.25
N CYS A 46 -3.09 -2.28 -2.54
CA CYS A 46 -2.30 -1.18 -1.97
C CYS A 46 -2.57 -0.91 -0.48
N GLY A 47 -3.63 -1.49 0.08
CA GLY A 47 -3.99 -1.34 1.49
C GLY A 47 -4.10 0.13 1.91
N THR A 48 -3.54 0.47 3.05
CA THR A 48 -3.45 1.85 3.57
C THR A 48 -2.38 2.71 2.89
N GLY A 49 -1.81 2.28 1.76
CA GLY A 49 -0.81 3.03 1.01
C GLY A 49 0.62 2.89 1.51
N LYS A 50 0.96 1.82 2.25
CA LYS A 50 2.29 1.59 2.84
C LYS A 50 3.41 1.59 1.79
N ASN A 51 3.25 0.82 0.72
CA ASN A 51 4.22 0.73 -0.37
C ASN A 51 3.96 1.80 -1.44
N THR A 52 2.70 2.20 -1.65
CA THR A 52 2.30 3.30 -2.53
C THR A 52 3.09 4.58 -2.25
N ALA A 53 3.29 4.94 -0.98
CA ALA A 53 4.08 6.11 -0.58
C ALA A 53 5.53 6.09 -1.09
N TRP A 54 6.10 4.90 -1.31
CA TRP A 54 7.42 4.75 -1.93
C TRP A 54 7.34 4.76 -3.46
N PHE A 55 6.32 4.12 -4.05
CA PHE A 55 6.14 4.10 -5.51
C PHE A 55 5.91 5.50 -6.10
N VAL A 56 5.17 6.38 -5.43
CA VAL A 56 4.93 7.76 -5.91
C VAL A 56 6.20 8.61 -5.97
N GLN A 57 7.27 8.22 -5.28
CA GLN A 57 8.57 8.89 -5.36
C GLN A 57 9.44 8.35 -6.51
N LYS A 58 9.07 7.21 -7.10
CA LYS A 58 9.85 6.47 -8.08
C LYS A 58 9.24 6.50 -9.48
N ALA A 59 7.91 6.44 -9.57
CA ALA A 59 7.14 6.44 -10.80
C ALA A 59 6.64 7.85 -11.14
N LYS A 60 6.38 8.08 -12.44
CA LYS A 60 5.64 9.25 -12.92
C LYS A 60 4.13 9.10 -12.66
N HIS A 61 3.62 7.88 -12.76
CA HIS A 61 2.21 7.57 -12.55
C HIS A 61 2.05 6.28 -11.75
N VAL A 62 1.15 6.30 -10.75
CA VAL A 62 0.82 5.13 -9.94
C VAL A 62 -0.68 4.92 -9.96
N THR A 63 -1.12 3.79 -10.51
CA THR A 63 -2.47 3.27 -10.30
C THR A 63 -2.42 2.27 -9.15
N ALA A 64 -3.02 2.62 -8.01
CA ALA A 64 -3.07 1.77 -6.84
C ALA A 64 -4.52 1.31 -6.61
N VAL A 65 -4.73 -0.01 -6.53
CA VAL A 65 -6.07 -0.59 -6.36
C VAL A 65 -6.12 -1.48 -5.11
N ASP A 66 -7.25 -1.46 -4.43
CA ASP A 66 -7.55 -2.36 -3.32
C ASP A 66 -9.05 -2.69 -3.34
N LEU A 67 -9.41 -3.83 -2.78
CA LEU A 67 -10.81 -4.26 -2.68
C LEU A 67 -11.52 -3.54 -1.52
N SER A 68 -10.78 -3.09 -0.50
CA SER A 68 -11.33 -2.45 0.69
C SER A 68 -11.46 -0.94 0.53
N ASP A 69 -12.67 -0.43 0.70
CA ASP A 69 -12.96 1.00 0.60
C ASP A 69 -12.30 1.77 1.76
N GLU A 70 -12.27 1.17 2.95
CA GLU A 70 -11.65 1.81 4.13
C GLU A 70 -10.13 1.87 4.00
N MET A 71 -9.50 0.82 3.45
CA MET A 71 -8.07 0.84 3.11
C MET A 71 -7.76 1.98 2.13
N LEU A 72 -8.53 2.09 1.05
CA LEU A 72 -8.38 3.16 0.06
C LEU A 72 -8.63 4.56 0.66
N SER A 73 -9.59 4.69 1.57
CA SER A 73 -9.87 5.96 2.27
C SER A 73 -8.66 6.43 3.08
N ILE A 74 -8.02 5.52 3.83
CA ILE A 74 -6.79 5.81 4.58
C ILE A 74 -5.63 6.12 3.62
N ALA A 75 -5.44 5.31 2.57
CA ALA A 75 -4.38 5.51 1.58
C ALA A 75 -4.49 6.89 0.92
N LYS A 76 -5.69 7.29 0.49
CA LYS A 76 -5.94 8.62 -0.08
C LYS A 76 -5.51 9.71 0.89
N LYS A 77 -6.03 9.70 2.13
CA LYS A 77 -5.69 10.69 3.16
C LYS A 77 -4.17 10.76 3.42
N LYS A 78 -3.49 9.61 3.41
CA LYS A 78 -2.04 9.53 3.62
C LYS A 78 -1.22 10.14 2.48
N LEU A 79 -1.73 10.10 1.25
CA LEU A 79 -1.02 10.51 0.03
C LEU A 79 -1.46 11.89 -0.52
N THR A 80 -2.51 12.50 0.04
CA THR A 80 -2.95 13.87 -0.36
C THR A 80 -2.48 14.98 0.58
N ASN A 81 -1.77 14.64 1.66
CA ASN A 81 -1.06 15.60 2.51
C ASN A 81 0.42 15.67 2.10
#